data_AF-A0A0F9FQV8-F1
#
_entry.id   AF-A0A0F9FQV8-F1
#
_cell.length_a   1.000
_cell.length_b   1.000
_cell.length_c   1.000
_cell.angle_alpha   90.00
_cell.angle_beta   90.00
_cell.angle_gamma   90.00
#
_symmetry.space_group_name_H-M   'P 1'
#
loop_
_entity.id
_entity.type
_entity.pdbx_description
1 polymer ?
#
loop_
_entity_poly.entity_id
_entity_poly.type
_entity_poly.pdbx_seq_one_letter_code
_entity_poly.pdbx_strand_id
1 'polypeptide(L)'
;PRATGIGGGGWVKEVVLEFKPLWYFYKELQYDWLILYWLFTAMTFITMITRFVLQRKVDLAEFLTITAITVFANMYARGLMFSLTVLPFYFAKSVIELEVPKKSFRIALKTAMVMALALSMGFVTYTYKKTPRVFKPRVPNAWTSPWYPTTMVKFIQTIKPQAPMYNYYTWGGFLIWHLYPEYQVFIDGRAIDNQTNKTADQILKTFPGWQKRLDVYNINFIAIPVVFRESGHIIPLATALVKDNRWNLVFIAQNSALFVRDNARNREIINKYNRDKRHIYKEIIKVENIFLSTMPSNPVFNIAKADALFGLGKHAEAKAIYEKFPRRAGYQLQRLRQMGY
;
A
#
# COMPACT_ATOMS: atom_id res chain seq x y z
N PRO A 1 5.75 -11.72 -22.03
CA PRO A 1 4.99 -12.89 -21.53
C PRO A 1 3.50 -12.56 -21.40
N ARG A 2 2.72 -13.16 -22.31
CA ARG A 2 1.26 -13.13 -22.55
C ARG A 2 0.38 -12.29 -21.61
N ALA A 3 -0.23 -11.26 -22.19
CA ALA A 3 -1.47 -10.65 -21.72
C ALA A 3 -2.64 -11.41 -22.37
N THR A 4 -3.45 -12.12 -21.58
CA THR A 4 -4.69 -12.78 -22.03
C THR A 4 -5.78 -12.68 -20.96
N GLY A 5 -6.98 -12.22 -21.36
CA GLY A 5 -8.26 -12.22 -20.60
C GLY A 5 -8.66 -10.85 -20.04
N ILE A 6 -9.37 -9.96 -20.75
CA ILE A 6 -10.83 -9.91 -21.02
C ILE A 6 -11.72 -10.17 -19.79
N GLY A 7 -12.53 -9.18 -19.41
CA GLY A 7 -13.75 -9.34 -18.60
C GLY A 7 -13.72 -8.76 -17.19
N GLY A 8 -14.64 -7.83 -16.89
CA GLY A 8 -15.13 -7.42 -15.56
C GLY A 8 -14.15 -7.43 -14.35
N GLY A 9 -13.65 -6.27 -13.94
CA GLY A 9 -13.03 -6.09 -12.61
C GLY A 9 -11.60 -6.63 -12.41
N GLY A 10 -10.98 -7.25 -13.42
CA GLY A 10 -9.63 -7.84 -13.31
C GLY A 10 -8.51 -6.86 -12.93
N TRP A 11 -8.55 -5.63 -13.43
CA TRP A 11 -7.50 -4.62 -13.15
C TRP A 11 -7.42 -4.23 -11.67
N VAL A 12 -8.58 -4.10 -10.99
CA VAL A 12 -8.62 -3.76 -9.57
C VAL A 12 -8.00 -4.89 -8.73
N LYS A 13 -8.24 -6.16 -9.11
CA LYS A 13 -7.66 -7.32 -8.43
C LYS A 13 -6.13 -7.40 -8.53
N GLU A 14 -5.56 -6.90 -9.63
CA GLU A 14 -4.11 -6.94 -9.84
C GLU A 14 -3.37 -5.82 -9.11
N VAL A 15 -4.00 -4.66 -8.92
CA VAL A 15 -3.35 -3.44 -8.41
C VAL A 15 -3.69 -3.16 -6.96
N VAL A 16 -4.93 -3.44 -6.53
CA VAL A 16 -5.38 -3.11 -5.18
C VAL A 16 -4.98 -4.22 -4.20
N LEU A 17 -4.17 -3.87 -3.20
CA LEU A 17 -3.65 -4.80 -2.21
C LEU A 17 -4.76 -5.58 -1.48
N GLU A 18 -5.94 -5.00 -1.28
CA GLU A 18 -7.08 -5.64 -0.62
C GLU A 18 -7.62 -6.89 -1.34
N PHE A 19 -7.31 -7.05 -2.62
CA PHE A 19 -7.62 -8.25 -3.40
C PHE A 19 -6.45 -9.24 -3.48
N LYS A 20 -5.30 -8.95 -2.88
CA LYS A 20 -4.19 -9.88 -2.80
C LYS A 20 -4.43 -10.90 -1.67
N PRO A 21 -3.97 -12.15 -1.85
CA PRO A 21 -4.05 -13.18 -0.82
C PRO A 21 -3.08 -12.90 0.33
N LEU A 22 -3.36 -13.40 1.55
CA LEU A 22 -2.51 -13.12 2.72
C LEU A 22 -1.09 -13.65 2.59
N TRP A 23 -0.87 -14.72 1.83
CA TRP A 23 0.47 -15.22 1.57
C TRP A 23 1.37 -14.18 0.89
N TYR A 24 0.79 -13.29 0.05
CA TYR A 24 1.52 -12.20 -0.58
C TYR A 24 2.03 -11.21 0.47
N PHE A 25 1.20 -10.85 1.45
CA PHE A 25 1.60 -9.97 2.55
C PHE A 25 2.69 -10.62 3.43
N TYR A 26 2.59 -11.93 3.67
CA TYR A 26 3.62 -12.67 4.40
C TYR A 26 4.94 -12.73 3.63
N LYS A 27 4.94 -13.19 2.37
CA LYS A 27 6.16 -13.41 1.59
C LYS A 27 6.77 -12.14 1.02
N GLU A 28 5.95 -11.26 0.44
CA GLU A 28 6.43 -10.10 -0.30
C GLU A 28 6.58 -8.86 0.57
N LEU A 29 5.65 -8.66 1.52
CA LEU A 29 5.63 -7.50 2.43
C LEU A 29 6.16 -7.80 3.84
N GLN A 30 6.51 -9.05 4.14
CA GLN A 30 7.08 -9.50 5.42
C GLN A 30 6.18 -9.20 6.64
N TYR A 31 4.89 -9.43 6.49
CA TYR A 31 3.92 -9.29 7.58
C TYR A 31 3.93 -10.54 8.47
N ASP A 32 4.99 -10.71 9.28
CA ASP A 32 5.25 -11.92 10.07
C ASP A 32 4.13 -12.27 11.07
N TRP A 33 3.37 -11.27 11.51
CA TRP A 33 2.24 -11.47 12.42
C TRP A 33 1.13 -12.34 11.84
N LEU A 34 1.07 -12.51 10.52
CA LEU A 34 0.12 -13.41 9.86
C LEU A 34 0.29 -14.87 10.32
N ILE A 35 1.47 -15.24 10.83
CA ILE A 35 1.69 -16.54 11.47
C ILE A 35 0.78 -16.69 12.70
N LEU A 36 0.68 -15.65 13.53
CA LEU A 36 -0.19 -15.67 14.73
C LEU A 36 -1.67 -15.84 14.33
N TYR A 37 -2.08 -15.17 13.25
CA TYR A 37 -3.42 -15.31 12.68
C TYR A 37 -3.69 -16.75 12.21
N TRP A 38 -2.77 -17.36 11.46
CA TRP A 38 -2.94 -18.74 10.99
C TRP A 38 -2.92 -19.76 12.13
N LEU A 39 -2.08 -19.57 13.14
CA LEU A 39 -2.08 -20.40 14.35
C LEU A 39 -3.40 -20.30 15.11
N PHE A 40 -3.93 -19.08 15.28
CA PHE A 40 -5.23 -18.86 15.91
C PHE A 40 -6.38 -19.49 15.11
N THR A 41 -6.32 -19.39 13.78
CA THR A 41 -7.27 -20.03 12.87
C THR A 41 -7.23 -21.55 13.02
N ALA A 42 -6.04 -22.15 12.98
CA ALA A 42 -5.86 -23.59 13.15
C ALA A 42 -6.40 -24.06 14.51
N MET A 43 -6.10 -23.33 15.59
CA MET A 43 -6.63 -23.60 16.92
C MET A 43 -8.16 -23.54 16.95
N THR A 44 -8.78 -22.58 16.26
CA THR A 44 -10.25 -22.48 16.13
C THR A 44 -10.84 -23.73 15.47
N PHE A 45 -10.25 -24.18 14.35
CA PHE A 45 -10.67 -25.41 13.69
C PHE A 45 -10.46 -26.65 14.57
N ILE A 46 -9.33 -26.75 15.27
CA ILE A 46 -9.03 -27.89 16.15
C ILE A 46 -10.08 -27.97 17.28
N THR A 47 -10.38 -26.85 17.95
CA THR A 47 -11.38 -26.84 19.03
C THR A 47 -12.78 -27.18 18.52
N MET A 48 -13.17 -26.62 17.36
CA MET A 48 -14.46 -26.94 16.73
C MET A 48 -14.57 -28.42 16.34
N ILE A 49 -13.55 -28.98 15.67
CA ILE A 49 -13.53 -30.39 15.27
C ILE A 49 -13.56 -31.29 16.52
N THR A 50 -12.81 -30.92 17.57
CA THR A 50 -12.84 -31.64 18.85
C THR A 50 -14.24 -31.67 19.45
N ARG A 51 -14.95 -30.53 19.43
CA ARG A 51 -16.36 -30.44 19.86
C ARG A 51 -17.24 -31.38 19.04
N PHE A 52 -17.13 -31.34 17.72
CA PHE A 52 -17.91 -32.20 16.84
C PHE A 52 -17.66 -33.69 17.07
N VAL A 53 -16.40 -34.10 17.24
CA VAL A 53 -16.03 -35.50 17.49
C VAL A 53 -16.53 -35.97 18.85
N LEU A 54 -16.38 -35.17 19.90
CA LEU A 54 -16.76 -35.56 21.25
C LEU A 54 -18.27 -35.56 21.47
N GLN A 55 -18.99 -34.59 20.92
CA GLN A 55 -20.43 -34.42 21.17
C GLN A 55 -21.30 -34.98 20.06
N ARG A 56 -20.72 -35.37 18.91
CA ARG A 56 -21.43 -35.87 17.72
C ARG A 56 -22.51 -34.91 17.19
N LYS A 57 -22.39 -33.62 17.51
CA LYS A 57 -23.29 -32.55 17.05
C LYS A 57 -22.52 -31.66 16.09
N VAL A 58 -22.71 -31.88 14.79
CA VAL A 58 -22.12 -31.02 13.76
C VAL A 58 -23.09 -29.88 13.47
N ASP A 59 -22.68 -28.66 13.77
CA ASP A 59 -23.34 -27.46 13.28
C ASP A 59 -22.72 -27.11 11.90
N LEU A 60 -23.40 -27.56 10.84
CA LEU A 60 -22.93 -27.34 9.47
C LEU A 60 -22.87 -25.85 9.13
N ALA A 61 -23.78 -25.03 9.68
CA ALA A 61 -23.78 -23.59 9.43
C ALA A 61 -22.54 -22.93 10.04
N GLU A 62 -22.17 -23.31 11.26
CA GLU A 62 -20.93 -22.86 11.90
C GLU A 62 -19.69 -23.29 11.11
N PHE A 63 -19.61 -24.56 10.71
CA PHE A 63 -18.48 -25.06 9.92
C PHE A 63 -18.32 -24.31 8.60
N LEU A 64 -19.43 -24.12 7.87
CA LEU A 64 -19.43 -23.39 6.60
C LEU A 64 -19.08 -21.91 6.78
N THR A 65 -19.56 -21.27 7.86
CA THR A 65 -19.27 -19.86 8.15
C THR A 65 -17.78 -19.65 8.44
N ILE A 66 -17.20 -20.45 9.33
CA ILE A 66 -15.78 -20.37 9.68
C ILE A 66 -14.93 -20.66 8.44
N THR A 67 -15.26 -21.73 7.70
CA THR A 67 -14.53 -22.10 6.47
C THR A 67 -14.62 -21.00 5.42
N ALA A 68 -15.81 -20.47 5.13
CA ALA A 68 -16.00 -19.42 4.14
C ALA A 68 -15.23 -18.15 4.51
N ILE A 69 -15.27 -17.73 5.77
CA ILE A 69 -14.56 -16.54 6.24
C ILE A 69 -13.05 -16.74 6.24
N THR A 70 -12.55 -17.91 6.66
CA THR A 70 -11.12 -18.23 6.59
C THR A 70 -10.63 -18.26 5.14
N VAL A 71 -11.38 -18.90 4.23
CA VAL A 71 -11.04 -18.93 2.81
C VAL A 71 -11.06 -17.51 2.24
N PHE A 72 -12.10 -16.73 2.54
CA PHE A 72 -12.23 -15.34 2.09
C PHE A 72 -11.06 -14.47 2.58
N ALA A 73 -10.68 -14.58 3.84
CA ALA A 73 -9.55 -13.86 4.41
C ALA A 73 -8.23 -14.24 3.77
N ASN A 74 -7.99 -15.52 3.48
CA ASN A 74 -6.75 -15.98 2.87
C ASN A 74 -6.67 -15.68 1.36
N MET A 75 -7.82 -15.65 0.66
CA MET A 75 -7.90 -15.27 -0.75
C MET A 75 -7.79 -13.75 -0.95
N TYR A 76 -8.38 -12.96 -0.06
CA TYR A 76 -8.44 -11.51 -0.17
C TYR A 76 -8.16 -10.88 1.19
N ALA A 77 -7.14 -10.02 1.28
CA ALA A 77 -6.79 -9.36 2.54
C ALA A 77 -7.93 -8.55 3.18
N ARG A 78 -8.91 -8.07 2.40
CA ARG A 78 -10.15 -7.47 2.94
C ARG A 78 -10.93 -8.41 3.87
N GLY A 79 -10.85 -9.72 3.63
CA GLY A 79 -11.53 -10.75 4.41
C GLY A 79 -10.96 -10.87 5.82
N LEU A 80 -9.74 -10.38 6.03
CA LEU A 80 -9.04 -10.47 7.30
C LEU A 80 -9.78 -9.75 8.42
N MET A 81 -10.40 -8.59 8.15
CA MET A 81 -11.16 -7.87 9.18
C MET A 81 -12.35 -8.71 9.68
N PHE A 82 -13.07 -9.37 8.77
CA PHE A 82 -14.17 -10.26 9.12
C PHE A 82 -13.67 -11.48 9.89
N SER A 83 -12.55 -12.06 9.47
CA SER A 83 -11.97 -13.23 10.14
C SER A 83 -11.46 -12.90 11.54
N LEU A 84 -10.84 -11.74 11.74
CA LEU A 84 -10.37 -11.28 13.05
C LEU A 84 -11.54 -10.97 14.00
N THR A 85 -12.71 -10.61 13.49
CA THR A 85 -13.92 -10.45 14.31
C THR A 85 -14.57 -11.80 14.58
N VAL A 86 -14.78 -12.64 13.56
CA VAL A 86 -15.65 -13.82 13.66
C VAL A 86 -14.97 -15.02 14.31
N LEU A 87 -13.69 -15.29 14.01
CA LEU A 87 -13.01 -16.47 14.55
C LEU A 87 -12.93 -16.47 16.09
N PRO A 88 -12.62 -15.35 16.78
CA PRO A 88 -12.63 -15.33 18.25
C PRO A 88 -13.99 -15.68 18.86
N PHE A 89 -15.10 -15.25 18.26
CA PHE A 89 -16.44 -15.60 18.74
C PHE A 89 -16.71 -17.10 18.63
N TYR A 90 -16.41 -17.70 17.49
CA TYR A 90 -16.62 -19.13 17.30
C TYR A 90 -15.64 -20.00 18.10
N PHE A 91 -14.40 -19.54 18.29
CA PHE A 91 -13.47 -20.16 19.22
C PHE A 91 -14.03 -20.17 20.64
N ALA A 92 -14.49 -19.01 21.14
CA ALA A 92 -15.08 -18.89 22.47
C ALA A 92 -16.35 -19.74 22.63
N LYS A 93 -17.26 -19.71 21.64
CA LYS A 93 -18.45 -20.58 21.59
C LYS A 93 -18.05 -22.06 21.67
N SER A 94 -17.12 -22.48 20.83
CA SER A 94 -16.64 -23.87 20.79
C SER A 94 -16.00 -24.29 22.12
N VAL A 95 -15.31 -23.39 22.82
CA VAL A 95 -14.74 -23.64 24.15
C VAL A 95 -15.83 -23.77 25.22
N ILE A 96 -16.84 -22.89 25.22
CA ILE A 96 -17.92 -22.87 26.22
C ILE A 96 -18.84 -24.08 26.08
N GLU A 97 -19.19 -24.43 24.85
CA GLU A 97 -20.09 -25.54 24.56
C GLU A 97 -19.41 -26.91 24.66
N LEU A 98 -18.06 -26.96 24.76
CA LEU A 98 -17.33 -28.21 24.87
C LEU A 98 -17.59 -28.88 26.23
N GLU A 99 -18.49 -29.85 26.24
CA GLU A 99 -18.72 -30.70 27.40
C GLU A 99 -17.60 -31.74 27.48
N VAL A 100 -16.78 -31.62 28.52
CA VAL A 100 -15.59 -32.44 28.67
C VAL A 100 -15.78 -33.53 29.74
N PRO A 101 -15.87 -34.82 29.35
CA PRO A 101 -16.08 -35.92 30.28
C PRO A 101 -14.81 -36.34 31.05
N LYS A 102 -13.60 -36.13 30.50
CA LYS A 102 -12.33 -36.58 31.10
C LYS A 102 -11.47 -35.42 31.62
N LYS A 103 -10.82 -35.61 32.77
CA LYS A 103 -9.93 -34.62 33.41
C LYS A 103 -8.79 -34.15 32.50
N SER A 104 -8.23 -35.04 31.67
CA SER A 104 -7.16 -34.73 30.70
C SER A 104 -7.59 -33.70 29.65
N PHE A 105 -8.82 -33.81 29.14
CA PHE A 105 -9.38 -32.84 28.19
C PHE A 105 -9.68 -31.49 28.83
N ARG A 106 -9.98 -31.43 30.15
CA ARG A 106 -10.15 -30.15 30.86
C ARG A 106 -8.82 -29.39 30.95
N ILE A 107 -7.72 -30.12 31.12
CA ILE A 107 -6.37 -29.54 31.06
C ILE A 107 -6.10 -29.03 29.65
N ALA A 108 -6.36 -29.83 28.61
CA ALA A 108 -6.19 -29.41 27.23
C ALA A 108 -7.01 -28.15 26.87
N LEU A 109 -8.25 -28.04 27.34
CA LEU A 109 -9.10 -26.86 27.13
C LEU A 109 -8.54 -25.60 27.82
N LYS A 110 -8.11 -25.73 29.08
CA LYS A 110 -7.43 -24.63 29.79
C LYS A 110 -6.15 -24.21 29.07
N THR A 111 -5.36 -25.18 28.60
CA THR A 111 -4.16 -24.90 27.80
C THR A 111 -4.52 -24.19 26.50
N ALA A 112 -5.58 -24.61 25.79
CA ALA A 112 -6.04 -23.93 24.58
C ALA A 112 -6.49 -22.49 24.85
N MET A 113 -7.19 -22.22 25.96
CA MET A 113 -7.55 -20.86 26.37
C MET A 113 -6.33 -20.01 26.71
N VAL A 114 -5.35 -20.57 27.43
CA VAL A 114 -4.09 -19.88 27.74
C VAL A 114 -3.29 -19.60 26.47
N MET A 115 -3.23 -20.55 25.54
CA MET A 115 -2.59 -20.38 24.23
C MET A 115 -3.31 -19.32 23.39
N ALA A 116 -4.65 -19.31 23.38
CA ALA A 116 -5.43 -18.29 22.70
C ALA A 116 -5.17 -16.89 23.25
N LEU A 117 -5.13 -16.78 24.58
CA LEU A 117 -4.80 -15.53 25.26
C LEU A 117 -3.35 -15.11 24.96
N ALA A 118 -2.40 -16.04 24.98
CA ALA A 118 -1.00 -15.78 24.66
C ALA A 118 -0.80 -15.37 23.20
N LEU A 119 -1.49 -15.99 22.24
CA LEU A 119 -1.48 -15.61 20.83
C LEU A 119 -2.10 -14.23 20.62
N SER A 120 -3.23 -13.95 21.28
CA SER A 120 -3.89 -12.65 21.24
C SER A 120 -3.01 -11.56 21.84
N MET A 121 -2.40 -11.82 23.00
CA MET A 121 -1.48 -10.91 23.67
C MET A 121 -0.19 -10.72 22.86
N GLY A 122 0.32 -11.78 22.22
CA GLY A 122 1.44 -11.73 21.30
C GLY A 122 1.15 -10.87 20.07
N PHE A 123 -0.06 -10.99 19.50
CA PHE A 123 -0.53 -10.15 18.41
C PHE A 123 -0.65 -8.68 18.83
N VAL A 124 -1.28 -8.40 19.98
CA VAL A 124 -1.39 -7.05 20.54
C VAL A 124 0.00 -6.46 20.83
N THR A 125 0.91 -7.24 21.41
CA THR A 125 2.28 -6.79 21.72
C THR A 125 3.09 -6.54 20.45
N TYR A 126 2.99 -7.43 19.45
CA TYR A 126 3.65 -7.26 18.15
C TYR A 126 3.14 -5.99 17.45
N THR A 127 1.82 -5.81 17.38
CA THR A 127 1.20 -4.64 16.75
C THR A 127 1.53 -3.36 17.51
N TYR A 128 1.56 -3.39 18.85
CA TYR A 128 1.98 -2.27 19.69
C TYR A 128 3.47 -1.91 19.49
N LYS A 129 4.38 -2.89 19.44
CA LYS A 129 5.82 -2.63 19.23
C LYS A 129 6.11 -2.08 17.83
N LYS A 130 5.49 -2.66 16.79
CA LYS A 130 5.70 -2.27 15.39
C LYS A 130 4.94 -1.00 15.01
N THR A 131 3.80 -0.77 15.64
CA THR A 131 2.89 0.34 15.31
C THR A 131 2.31 1.00 16.56
N PRO A 132 3.17 1.54 17.46
CA PRO A 132 2.72 2.13 18.74
C PRO A 132 1.77 3.32 18.57
N ARG A 133 1.66 3.85 17.35
CA ARG A 133 0.79 4.95 16.95
C ARG A 133 -0.68 4.55 16.76
N VAL A 134 -1.00 3.26 16.60
CA VAL A 134 -2.39 2.77 16.47
C VAL A 134 -3.18 2.93 17.78
N PHE A 135 -2.49 2.84 18.93
CA PHE A 135 -3.10 2.92 20.26
C PHE A 135 -3.03 4.33 20.88
N LYS A 136 -2.69 5.37 20.11
CA LYS A 136 -2.71 6.77 20.57
C LYS A 136 -3.93 7.48 19.94
N PRO A 137 -4.95 7.89 20.71
CA PRO A 137 -6.25 8.36 20.20
C PRO A 137 -6.28 9.75 19.55
N ARG A 138 -5.15 10.41 19.33
CA ARG A 138 -5.11 11.59 18.44
C ARG A 138 -5.07 11.09 17.02
N VAL A 139 -5.87 11.61 16.07
CA VAL A 139 -5.67 11.42 14.62
C VAL A 139 -4.22 11.77 14.33
N PRO A 140 -3.30 10.79 14.26
CA PRO A 140 -1.91 11.13 14.34
C PRO A 140 -1.57 11.90 13.06
N ASN A 141 -0.83 13.01 13.17
CA ASN A 141 -0.25 13.69 12.00
C ASN A 141 0.46 12.70 11.05
N ALA A 142 0.80 11.49 11.50
CA ALA A 142 1.32 10.37 10.72
C ALA A 142 0.32 9.70 9.73
N TRP A 143 -1.00 9.85 9.89
CA TRP A 143 -2.00 9.32 8.96
C TRP A 143 -2.35 10.30 7.85
N THR A 144 -2.16 11.60 8.11
CA THR A 144 -2.31 12.70 7.15
C THR A 144 -0.99 13.05 6.48
N SER A 145 0.11 13.21 7.22
CA SER A 145 1.46 13.44 6.67
C SER A 145 2.35 12.22 6.93
N PRO A 146 3.05 11.68 5.92
CA PRO A 146 3.23 12.20 4.57
C PRO A 146 2.22 11.64 3.53
N TRP A 147 1.09 11.05 3.94
CA TRP A 147 0.25 10.26 3.04
C TRP A 147 -0.79 11.03 2.24
N TYR A 148 -1.17 12.20 2.71
CA TYR A 148 -2.11 13.12 2.10
C TYR A 148 -1.47 14.50 1.89
N PRO A 149 -1.78 15.16 0.77
CA PRO A 149 -1.04 16.32 0.29
C PRO A 149 -1.46 17.64 0.96
N THR A 150 -1.55 17.66 2.30
CA THR A 150 -2.05 18.84 3.05
C THR A 150 -1.27 20.12 2.77
N THR A 151 0.07 20.05 2.76
CA THR A 151 0.95 21.19 2.49
C THR A 151 0.94 21.59 1.01
N MET A 152 0.87 20.61 0.10
CA MET A 152 0.76 20.86 -1.33
C MET A 152 -0.58 21.53 -1.68
N VAL A 153 -1.69 21.12 -1.05
CA VAL A 153 -3.01 21.75 -1.27
C VAL A 153 -3.00 23.21 -0.84
N LYS A 154 -2.44 23.53 0.34
CA LYS A 154 -2.24 24.93 0.76
C LYS A 154 -1.42 25.71 -0.27
N PHE A 155 -0.38 25.09 -0.83
CA PHE A 155 0.43 25.71 -1.88
C PHE A 155 -0.38 25.94 -3.17
N ILE A 156 -1.18 24.96 -3.63
CA ILE A 156 -2.07 25.08 -4.79
C ILE A 156 -3.05 26.24 -4.61
N GLN A 157 -3.65 26.38 -3.43
CA GLN A 157 -4.58 27.48 -3.12
C GLN A 157 -3.89 28.86 -3.19
N THR A 158 -2.60 28.94 -2.85
CA THR A 158 -1.80 30.18 -2.94
C THR A 158 -1.40 30.51 -4.37
N ILE A 159 -0.84 29.55 -5.10
CA ILE A 159 -0.25 29.81 -6.44
C ILE A 159 -1.25 29.68 -7.60
N LYS A 160 -2.43 29.10 -7.33
CA LYS A 160 -3.56 28.93 -8.26
C LYS A 160 -3.13 28.51 -9.69
N PRO A 161 -2.49 27.33 -9.86
CA PRO A 161 -2.03 26.85 -11.15
C PRO A 161 -3.20 26.67 -12.13
N GLN A 162 -2.94 26.78 -13.42
CA GLN A 162 -4.03 26.68 -14.40
C GLN A 162 -4.66 25.27 -14.44
N ALA A 163 -5.98 25.14 -14.28
CA ALA A 163 -6.71 23.89 -14.54
C ALA A 163 -6.62 23.45 -16.03
N PRO A 164 -6.85 22.18 -16.39
CA PRO A 164 -7.22 21.03 -15.55
C PRO A 164 -6.05 20.35 -14.81
N MET A 165 -6.37 19.75 -13.66
CA MET A 165 -5.46 18.95 -12.84
C MET A 165 -5.49 17.48 -13.26
N TYR A 166 -4.35 16.80 -13.21
CA TYR A 166 -4.29 15.35 -13.03
C TYR A 166 -3.86 15.04 -11.59
N ASN A 167 -4.62 14.20 -10.89
CA ASN A 167 -4.33 13.83 -9.51
C ASN A 167 -4.15 12.33 -9.33
N TYR A 168 -3.46 11.96 -8.25
CA TYR A 168 -3.39 10.58 -7.79
C TYR A 168 -4.74 10.07 -7.28
N TYR A 169 -5.08 8.83 -7.63
CA TYR A 169 -6.37 8.17 -7.35
C TYR A 169 -6.81 8.27 -5.89
N THR A 170 -5.96 7.85 -4.94
CA THR A 170 -6.34 7.84 -3.51
C THR A 170 -6.42 9.23 -2.89
N TRP A 171 -5.95 10.27 -3.59
CA TRP A 171 -6.12 11.66 -3.17
C TRP A 171 -7.40 12.30 -3.70
N GLY A 172 -8.16 11.64 -4.58
CA GLY A 172 -9.35 12.21 -5.22
C GLY A 172 -10.34 12.82 -4.22
N GLY A 173 -10.86 12.02 -3.29
CA GLY A 173 -11.78 12.49 -2.26
C GLY A 173 -11.18 13.62 -1.42
N PHE A 174 -9.92 13.50 -1.00
CA PHE A 174 -9.23 14.54 -0.24
C PHE A 174 -9.15 15.87 -1.02
N LEU A 175 -8.81 15.83 -2.31
CA LEU A 175 -8.69 17.01 -3.16
C LEU A 175 -10.05 17.63 -3.46
N ILE A 176 -11.11 16.83 -3.65
CA ILE A 176 -12.49 17.33 -3.77
C ILE A 176 -12.84 18.19 -2.55
N TRP A 177 -12.61 17.68 -1.33
CA TRP A 177 -12.93 18.40 -0.09
C TRP A 177 -12.22 19.74 0.08
N HIS A 178 -11.04 19.94 -0.54
CA HIS A 178 -10.22 21.13 -0.30
C HIS A 178 -10.09 22.07 -1.48
N LEU A 179 -10.33 21.60 -2.71
CA LEU A 179 -10.09 22.35 -3.94
C LEU A 179 -11.33 22.53 -4.80
N TYR A 180 -12.45 21.86 -4.51
CA TYR A 180 -13.71 22.10 -5.19
C TYR A 180 -14.37 23.38 -4.63
N PRO A 181 -15.00 24.24 -5.47
CA PRO A 181 -15.25 24.06 -6.91
C PRO A 181 -14.12 24.50 -7.85
N GLU A 182 -13.07 25.17 -7.37
CA GLU A 182 -12.04 25.79 -8.20
C GLU A 182 -11.25 24.79 -9.07
N TYR A 183 -10.98 23.60 -8.55
CA TYR A 183 -10.33 22.51 -9.27
C TYR A 183 -11.15 21.23 -9.22
N GLN A 184 -11.49 20.73 -10.40
CA GLN A 184 -12.04 19.40 -10.56
C GLN A 184 -10.91 18.36 -10.54
N VAL A 185 -11.15 17.25 -9.85
CA VAL A 185 -10.25 16.09 -9.88
C VAL A 185 -10.38 15.34 -11.19
N PHE A 186 -9.26 14.83 -11.70
CA PHE A 186 -9.25 13.94 -12.86
C PHE A 186 -9.84 12.57 -12.52
N ILE A 187 -9.53 12.07 -11.33
CA ILE A 187 -9.97 10.76 -10.87
C ILE A 187 -10.28 10.80 -9.38
N ASP A 188 -11.32 10.08 -9.00
CA ASP A 188 -11.79 9.96 -7.63
C ASP A 188 -11.83 8.52 -7.13
N GLY A 189 -11.62 8.34 -5.82
CA GLY A 189 -11.55 7.05 -5.13
C GLY A 189 -12.83 6.23 -5.16
N ARG A 190 -13.95 6.80 -5.63
CA ARG A 190 -15.19 6.06 -5.91
C ARG A 190 -15.11 5.21 -7.19
N ALA A 191 -14.13 5.48 -8.07
CA ALA A 191 -13.89 4.72 -9.29
C ALA A 191 -15.14 4.57 -10.19
N ILE A 192 -15.97 5.61 -10.28
CA ILE A 192 -17.30 5.55 -10.94
C ILE A 192 -17.18 5.24 -12.45
N ASP A 193 -16.20 5.84 -13.15
CA ASP A 193 -15.97 5.59 -14.57
C ASP A 193 -14.74 4.71 -14.83
N ASN A 194 -14.98 3.50 -15.35
CA ASN A 194 -13.95 2.52 -15.66
C ASN A 194 -12.95 3.02 -16.72
N GLN A 195 -13.40 3.82 -17.69
CA GLN A 195 -12.51 4.30 -18.74
C GLN A 195 -11.52 5.35 -18.23
N THR A 196 -11.99 6.28 -17.41
CA THR A 196 -11.17 7.26 -16.71
C THR A 196 -10.21 6.57 -15.74
N ASN A 197 -10.67 5.56 -14.99
CA ASN A 197 -9.81 4.78 -14.09
C ASN A 197 -8.63 4.11 -14.82
N LYS A 198 -8.92 3.43 -15.94
CA LYS A 198 -7.89 2.82 -16.78
C LYS A 198 -6.93 3.86 -17.34
N THR A 199 -7.45 4.99 -17.78
CA THR A 199 -6.63 6.07 -18.35
C THR A 199 -5.72 6.69 -17.30
N ALA A 200 -6.22 6.94 -16.09
CA ALA A 200 -5.41 7.42 -14.98
C ALA A 200 -4.30 6.42 -14.63
N ASP A 201 -4.60 5.12 -14.54
CA ASP A 201 -3.58 4.12 -14.26
C ASP A 201 -2.49 4.07 -15.34
N GLN A 202 -2.89 4.13 -16.61
CA GLN A 202 -1.96 4.18 -17.74
C GLN A 202 -1.06 5.41 -17.69
N ILE A 203 -1.59 6.56 -17.25
CA ILE A 203 -0.80 7.77 -17.01
C ILE A 203 0.16 7.56 -15.85
N LEU A 204 -0.34 7.12 -14.69
CA LEU A 204 0.46 6.93 -13.46
C LEU A 204 1.61 5.93 -13.64
N LYS A 205 1.35 4.83 -14.37
CA LYS A 205 2.33 3.78 -14.66
C LYS A 205 3.16 4.05 -15.91
N THR A 206 2.96 5.20 -16.56
CA THR A 206 3.73 5.61 -17.74
C THR A 206 3.67 4.59 -18.88
N PHE A 207 2.51 3.95 -19.08
CA PHE A 207 2.31 3.03 -20.20
C PHE A 207 2.46 3.76 -21.54
N PRO A 208 2.77 3.06 -22.64
CA PRO A 208 2.95 3.70 -23.94
C PRO A 208 1.79 4.65 -24.29
N GLY A 209 2.15 5.89 -24.66
CA GLY A 209 1.19 6.95 -24.97
C GLY A 209 0.67 7.74 -23.76
N TRP A 210 1.21 7.57 -22.55
CA TRP A 210 0.80 8.35 -21.37
C TRP A 210 0.89 9.87 -21.58
N GLN A 211 1.91 10.36 -22.30
CA GLN A 211 2.05 11.77 -22.63
C GLN A 211 0.86 12.26 -23.47
N LYS A 212 0.53 11.51 -24.52
CA LYS A 212 -0.60 11.84 -25.40
C LYS A 212 -1.93 11.86 -24.63
N ARG A 213 -2.09 10.99 -23.63
CA ARG A 213 -3.27 11.01 -22.76
C ARG A 213 -3.34 12.31 -21.94
N LEU A 214 -2.24 12.74 -21.32
CA LEU A 214 -2.20 14.05 -20.65
C LEU A 214 -2.54 15.20 -21.61
N ASP A 215 -2.09 15.10 -22.86
CA ASP A 215 -2.36 16.10 -23.89
C ASP A 215 -3.85 16.11 -24.29
N VAL A 216 -4.49 14.95 -24.49
CA VAL A 216 -5.92 14.82 -24.83
C VAL A 216 -6.83 15.46 -23.78
N TYR A 217 -6.49 15.34 -22.51
CA TYR A 217 -7.24 15.97 -21.41
C TYR A 217 -6.78 17.40 -21.09
N ASN A 218 -5.87 17.97 -21.89
CA ASN A 218 -5.30 19.30 -21.71
C ASN A 218 -4.75 19.55 -20.30
N ILE A 219 -4.21 18.52 -19.64
CA ILE A 219 -3.72 18.62 -18.26
C ILE A 219 -2.65 19.71 -18.19
N ASN A 220 -2.77 20.59 -17.19
CA ASN A 220 -1.91 21.76 -17.00
C ASN A 220 -1.12 21.72 -15.69
N PHE A 221 -1.54 20.90 -14.72
CA PHE A 221 -0.73 20.55 -13.56
C PHE A 221 -1.02 19.13 -13.06
N ILE A 222 -0.02 18.53 -12.42
CA ILE A 222 -0.01 17.15 -11.93
C ILE A 222 0.27 17.16 -10.43
N ALA A 223 -0.62 16.56 -9.65
CA ALA A 223 -0.55 16.43 -8.20
C ALA A 223 -0.46 14.94 -7.80
N ILE A 224 0.75 14.46 -7.50
CA ILE A 224 1.01 13.03 -7.24
C ILE A 224 1.98 12.79 -6.08
N PRO A 225 1.98 11.61 -5.46
CA PRO A 225 3.07 11.21 -4.58
C PRO A 225 4.33 10.84 -5.35
N VAL A 226 5.45 10.67 -4.64
CA VAL A 226 6.69 10.13 -5.22
C VAL A 226 6.83 8.62 -5.00
N VAL A 227 6.23 8.08 -3.94
CA VAL A 227 6.13 6.65 -3.67
C VAL A 227 4.70 6.25 -3.27
N PHE A 228 4.31 5.02 -3.61
CA PHE A 228 3.08 4.41 -3.16
C PHE A 228 3.11 4.21 -1.65
N ARG A 229 2.09 4.69 -0.93
CA ARG A 229 1.95 4.52 0.52
C ARG A 229 1.93 3.04 0.90
N GLU A 230 1.25 2.24 0.09
CA GLU A 230 0.85 0.88 0.41
C GLU A 230 1.99 -0.12 0.18
N SER A 231 2.86 0.17 -0.79
CA SER A 231 3.93 -0.74 -1.20
C SER A 231 5.35 -0.17 -1.09
N GLY A 232 5.53 1.15 -0.99
CA GLY A 232 6.85 1.80 -1.06
C GLY A 232 7.49 1.74 -2.44
N HIS A 233 6.76 1.29 -3.47
CA HIS A 233 7.26 1.38 -4.83
C HIS A 233 7.27 2.84 -5.28
N ILE A 234 8.28 3.22 -6.05
CA ILE A 234 8.35 4.51 -6.72
C ILE A 234 7.17 4.65 -7.68
N ILE A 235 6.54 5.83 -7.71
CA ILE A 235 5.52 6.14 -8.71
C ILE A 235 6.21 6.39 -10.06
N PRO A 236 5.93 5.57 -11.11
CA PRO A 236 6.62 5.69 -12.39
C PRO A 236 6.49 7.08 -13.03
N LEU A 237 5.29 7.68 -12.93
CA LEU A 237 5.06 9.04 -13.42
C LEU A 237 5.96 10.08 -12.75
N ALA A 238 6.25 9.96 -11.45
CA ALA A 238 7.09 10.92 -10.73
C ALA A 238 8.52 10.94 -11.29
N THR A 239 9.08 9.79 -11.68
CA THR A 239 10.43 9.71 -12.27
C THR A 239 10.43 10.00 -13.77
N ALA A 240 9.35 9.67 -14.50
CA ALA A 240 9.22 10.03 -15.91
C ALA A 240 9.17 11.55 -16.12
N LEU A 241 8.45 12.28 -15.24
CA LEU A 241 8.36 13.75 -15.30
C LEU A 241 9.70 14.45 -15.03
N VAL A 242 10.66 13.78 -14.36
CA VAL A 242 12.04 14.29 -14.22
C VAL A 242 12.69 14.49 -15.59
N LYS A 243 12.39 13.62 -16.56
CA LYS A 243 12.97 13.65 -17.91
C LYS A 243 12.13 14.42 -18.93
N ASP A 244 10.88 14.74 -18.62
CA ASP A 244 9.97 15.44 -19.54
C ASP A 244 10.08 16.96 -19.37
N ASN A 245 10.72 17.63 -20.33
CA ASN A 245 10.95 19.08 -20.30
C ASN A 245 9.67 19.91 -20.37
N ARG A 246 8.52 19.32 -20.75
CA ARG A 246 7.23 20.02 -20.78
C ARG A 246 6.64 20.28 -19.40
N TRP A 247 7.19 19.67 -18.36
CA TRP A 247 6.72 19.79 -16.98
C TRP A 247 7.80 20.39 -16.09
N ASN A 248 7.45 21.28 -15.17
CA ASN A 248 8.36 21.88 -14.19
C ASN A 248 7.91 21.54 -12.77
N LEU A 249 8.86 21.18 -11.91
CA LEU A 249 8.58 20.87 -10.50
C LEU A 249 8.50 22.18 -9.72
N VAL A 250 7.36 22.47 -9.10
CA VAL A 250 7.16 23.74 -8.35
C VAL A 250 6.98 23.51 -6.85
N PHE A 251 6.57 22.31 -6.45
CA PHE A 251 6.45 21.92 -5.05
C PHE A 251 6.91 20.48 -4.85
N ILE A 252 7.63 20.26 -3.76
CA ILE A 252 7.93 18.92 -3.28
C ILE A 252 8.11 18.91 -1.76
N ALA A 253 7.30 18.13 -1.06
CA ALA A 253 7.44 17.86 0.37
C ALA A 253 6.47 16.75 0.79
N GLN A 254 6.82 15.99 1.82
CA GLN A 254 5.93 15.05 2.50
C GLN A 254 5.32 14.05 1.52
N ASN A 255 6.16 13.38 0.73
CA ASN A 255 5.73 12.45 -0.32
C ASN A 255 4.73 13.07 -1.32
N SER A 256 4.74 14.39 -1.52
CA SER A 256 3.84 15.08 -2.46
C SER A 256 4.62 15.95 -3.42
N ALA A 257 4.34 15.83 -4.71
CA ALA A 257 4.97 16.59 -5.78
C ALA A 257 3.92 17.27 -6.66
N LEU A 258 4.15 18.54 -6.95
CA LEU A 258 3.35 19.34 -7.87
C LEU A 258 4.19 19.70 -9.09
N PHE A 259 3.75 19.26 -10.26
CA PHE A 259 4.33 19.67 -11.54
C PHE A 259 3.35 20.57 -12.27
N VAL A 260 3.85 21.62 -12.90
CA VAL A 260 3.07 22.48 -13.80
C VAL A 260 3.61 22.36 -15.21
N ARG A 261 2.72 22.42 -16.20
CA ARG A 261 3.10 22.37 -17.61
C ARG A 261 3.73 23.69 -18.03
N ASP A 262 4.79 23.65 -18.82
CA ASP A 262 5.40 24.84 -19.43
C ASP A 262 4.46 25.39 -20.51
N ASN A 263 3.65 26.36 -20.10
CA ASN A 263 2.75 27.10 -20.97
C ASN A 263 2.74 28.57 -20.53
N ALA A 264 2.20 29.46 -21.38
CA ALA A 264 2.22 30.90 -21.10
C ALA A 264 1.59 31.29 -19.76
N ARG A 265 0.56 30.57 -19.33
CA ARG A 265 -0.22 30.86 -18.11
C ARG A 265 0.46 30.39 -16.83
N ASN A 266 1.28 29.35 -16.89
CA ASN A 266 2.07 28.86 -15.76
C ASN A 266 3.46 29.49 -15.69
N ARG A 267 3.88 30.29 -16.68
CA ARG A 267 5.25 30.82 -16.76
C ARG A 267 5.65 31.67 -15.56
N GLU A 268 4.72 32.45 -14.99
CA GLU A 268 4.97 33.19 -13.74
C GLU A 268 5.23 32.26 -12.55
N ILE A 269 4.42 31.20 -12.41
CA ILE A 269 4.59 30.18 -11.36
C ILE A 269 5.93 29.46 -11.53
N ILE A 270 6.29 29.11 -12.76
CA ILE A 270 7.56 28.46 -13.08
C ILE A 270 8.71 29.39 -12.70
N ASN A 271 8.71 30.64 -13.15
CA ASN A 271 9.79 31.58 -12.85
C ASN A 271 10.00 31.79 -11.35
N LYS A 272 8.92 31.78 -10.55
CA LYS A 272 8.98 32.02 -9.10
C LYS A 272 9.27 30.78 -8.27
N TYR A 273 8.78 29.61 -8.67
CA TYR A 273 8.76 28.42 -7.82
C TYR A 273 9.48 27.20 -8.41
N ASN A 274 10.08 27.29 -9.61
CA ASN A 274 10.76 26.16 -10.22
C ASN A 274 11.85 25.59 -9.31
N ARG A 275 11.89 24.26 -9.21
CA ARG A 275 12.85 23.49 -8.43
C ARG A 275 13.55 22.49 -9.31
N ASP A 276 14.80 22.18 -8.97
CA ASP A 276 15.51 21.06 -9.62
C ASP A 276 14.72 19.76 -9.44
N LYS A 277 14.34 19.13 -10.55
CA LYS A 277 13.56 17.89 -10.56
C LYS A 277 14.27 16.72 -9.90
N ARG A 278 15.59 16.76 -9.74
CA ARG A 278 16.35 15.75 -8.96
C ARG A 278 15.91 15.69 -7.49
N HIS A 279 15.20 16.70 -6.98
CA HIS A 279 14.59 16.63 -5.66
C HIS A 279 13.56 15.50 -5.52
N ILE A 280 12.96 15.01 -6.61
CA ILE A 280 12.11 13.82 -6.60
C ILE A 280 12.83 12.62 -5.99
N TYR A 281 14.05 12.35 -6.47
CA TYR A 281 14.86 11.24 -5.94
C TYR A 281 15.28 11.47 -4.49
N LYS A 282 15.58 12.72 -4.10
CA LYS A 282 15.89 13.06 -2.70
C LYS A 282 14.69 12.81 -1.78
N GLU A 283 13.48 13.17 -2.22
CA GLU A 283 12.25 12.94 -1.45
C GLU A 283 11.91 11.44 -1.38
N ILE A 284 12.12 10.67 -2.45
CA ILE A 284 12.00 9.20 -2.41
C ILE A 284 12.91 8.63 -1.32
N ILE A 285 14.21 8.97 -1.32
CA ILE A 285 15.17 8.49 -0.31
C ILE A 285 14.71 8.87 1.10
N LYS A 286 14.20 10.09 1.29
CA LYS A 286 13.69 10.55 2.58
C LYS A 286 12.50 9.73 3.06
N VAL A 287 11.53 9.46 2.18
CA VAL A 287 10.34 8.66 2.53
C VAL A 287 10.74 7.20 2.79
N GLU A 288 11.60 6.62 1.95
CA GLU A 288 12.09 5.24 2.15
C GLU A 288 12.87 5.08 3.46
N ASN A 289 13.68 6.08 3.86
CA ASN A 289 14.37 6.04 5.15
C ASN A 289 13.40 6.00 6.35
N ILE A 290 12.20 6.61 6.22
CA ILE A 290 11.17 6.51 7.26
C ILE A 290 10.69 5.06 7.38
N PHE A 291 10.42 4.38 6.27
CA PHE A 291 10.03 2.98 6.28
C PHE A 291 11.15 2.05 6.76
N LEU A 292 12.38 2.27 6.27
CA LEU A 292 13.57 1.49 6.65
C LEU A 292 13.93 1.65 8.12
N SER A 293 13.55 2.74 8.79
CA SER A 293 13.74 2.88 10.25
C SER A 293 12.97 1.81 11.05
N THR A 294 11.86 1.32 10.49
CA THR A 294 11.00 0.31 11.13
C THR A 294 11.19 -1.09 10.54
N MET A 295 11.56 -1.16 9.25
CA MET A 295 11.80 -2.40 8.52
C MET A 295 13.14 -2.35 7.74
N PRO A 296 14.30 -2.38 8.43
CA PRO A 296 15.61 -2.13 7.80
C PRO A 296 15.97 -3.10 6.67
N SER A 297 15.55 -4.35 6.79
CA SER A 297 15.86 -5.42 5.83
C SER A 297 14.79 -5.59 4.74
N ASN A 298 13.78 -4.71 4.68
CA ASN A 298 12.71 -4.86 3.70
C ASN A 298 13.28 -4.62 2.29
N PRO A 299 13.20 -5.61 1.39
CA PRO A 299 13.76 -5.49 0.05
C PRO A 299 13.09 -4.41 -0.80
N VAL A 300 11.79 -4.16 -0.68
CA VAL A 300 11.08 -3.18 -1.52
C VAL A 300 11.61 -1.78 -1.27
N PHE A 301 11.67 -1.37 -0.01
CA PHE A 301 12.13 -0.03 0.38
C PHE A 301 13.62 0.19 0.07
N ASN A 302 14.44 -0.85 0.26
CA ASN A 302 15.85 -0.80 -0.10
C ASN A 302 16.05 -0.64 -1.62
N ILE A 303 15.30 -1.39 -2.44
CA ILE A 303 15.37 -1.28 -3.90
C ILE A 303 14.89 0.09 -4.38
N ALA A 304 13.77 0.60 -3.84
CA ALA A 304 13.28 1.94 -4.17
C ALA A 304 14.30 3.04 -3.80
N LYS A 305 14.93 2.94 -2.63
CA LYS A 305 16.04 3.82 -2.23
C LYS A 305 17.23 3.73 -3.19
N ALA A 306 17.61 2.53 -3.60
CA ALA A 306 18.70 2.30 -4.54
C ALA A 306 18.39 2.87 -5.94
N ASP A 307 17.16 2.69 -6.44
CA ASP A 307 16.70 3.27 -7.71
C ASP A 307 16.75 4.81 -7.67
N ALA A 308 16.41 5.43 -6.55
CA ALA A 308 16.53 6.87 -6.37
C ALA A 308 17.99 7.34 -6.27
N LEU A 309 18.87 6.60 -5.59
CA LEU A 309 20.31 6.88 -5.56
C LEU A 309 20.92 6.77 -6.97
N PHE A 310 20.53 5.75 -7.73
CA PHE A 310 20.92 5.60 -9.12
C PHE A 310 20.46 6.80 -9.96
N GLY A 311 19.23 7.27 -9.78
CA GLY A 311 18.69 8.47 -10.43
C GLY A 311 19.43 9.78 -10.09
N LEU A 312 20.11 9.83 -8.95
CA LEU A 312 20.99 10.93 -8.52
C LEU A 312 22.44 10.80 -9.02
N GLY A 313 22.79 9.72 -9.73
CA GLY A 313 24.15 9.42 -10.16
C GLY A 313 25.04 8.81 -9.07
N LYS A 314 24.48 8.44 -7.91
CA LYS A 314 25.20 7.80 -6.80
C LYS A 314 25.31 6.28 -7.04
N HIS A 315 25.93 5.90 -8.14
CA HIS A 315 25.94 4.53 -8.66
C HIS A 315 26.60 3.53 -7.70
N ALA A 316 27.68 3.90 -7.01
CA ALA A 316 28.34 3.05 -6.02
C ALA A 316 27.44 2.75 -4.80
N GLU A 317 26.77 3.77 -4.25
CA GLU A 317 25.82 3.60 -3.14
C GLU A 317 24.62 2.73 -3.56
N ALA A 318 24.10 2.93 -4.78
CA ALA A 318 23.02 2.12 -5.31
C ALA A 318 23.44 0.65 -5.48
N LYS A 319 24.62 0.40 -6.07
CA LYS A 319 25.19 -0.94 -6.26
C LYS A 319 25.30 -1.71 -4.94
N ALA A 320 25.84 -1.08 -3.89
CA ALA A 320 25.99 -1.69 -2.57
C ALA A 320 24.67 -2.15 -1.94
N ILE A 321 23.55 -1.49 -2.28
CA ILE A 321 22.21 -1.93 -1.85
C ILE A 321 21.69 -3.05 -2.75
N TYR A 322 21.81 -2.92 -4.07
CA TYR A 322 21.36 -3.93 -5.01
C TYR A 322 22.02 -5.29 -4.80
N GLU A 323 23.30 -5.32 -4.45
CA GLU A 323 24.06 -6.55 -4.15
C GLU A 323 23.54 -7.31 -2.93
N LYS A 324 22.88 -6.63 -1.99
CA LYS A 324 22.21 -7.27 -0.85
C LYS A 324 20.93 -8.01 -1.27
N PHE A 325 20.36 -7.68 -2.44
CA PHE A 325 19.09 -8.21 -2.92
C PHE A 325 19.14 -8.67 -4.40
N PRO A 326 20.06 -9.58 -4.77
CA PRO A 326 20.35 -9.89 -6.17
C PRO A 326 19.16 -10.51 -6.92
N ARG A 327 18.32 -11.28 -6.24
CA ARG A 327 17.09 -11.87 -6.84
C ARG A 327 16.09 -10.83 -7.32
N ARG A 328 16.09 -9.63 -6.72
CA ARG A 328 15.16 -8.54 -7.05
C ARG A 328 15.82 -7.42 -7.85
N ALA A 329 17.15 -7.28 -7.75
CA ALA A 329 17.93 -6.22 -8.41
C ALA A 329 18.69 -6.69 -9.67
N GLY A 330 18.40 -7.88 -10.20
CA GLY A 330 19.21 -8.48 -11.28
C GLY A 330 19.35 -7.57 -12.52
N TYR A 331 18.26 -6.92 -12.93
CA TYR A 331 18.26 -5.98 -14.05
C TYR A 331 19.11 -4.74 -13.75
N GLN A 332 18.97 -4.16 -12.57
CA GLN A 332 19.71 -2.98 -12.13
C GLN A 332 21.22 -3.26 -12.03
N LEU A 333 21.59 -4.42 -11.48
CA LEU A 333 22.99 -4.87 -11.39
C LEU A 333 23.61 -5.08 -12.78
N GLN A 334 22.87 -5.67 -13.72
CA GLN A 334 23.33 -5.82 -15.11
C GLN A 334 23.56 -4.46 -15.76
N ARG A 335 22.64 -3.50 -15.56
CA ARG A 335 22.77 -2.15 -16.10
C ARG A 335 23.97 -1.39 -15.52
N LEU A 336 24.22 -1.52 -14.21
CA LEU A 336 25.40 -0.94 -13.57
C LEU A 336 26.71 -1.53 -14.13
N ARG A 337 26.77 -2.85 -14.34
CA ARG A 337 27.93 -3.50 -14.97
C ARG A 337 28.19 -2.98 -16.37
N GLN A 338 27.14 -2.77 -17.18
CA GLN A 338 27.27 -2.17 -18.52
C GLN A 338 27.79 -0.73 -18.49
N MET A 339 27.55 0.00 -17.39
CA MET A 339 28.06 1.35 -17.16
C MET A 339 29.45 1.38 -16.52
N GLY A 340 30.09 0.23 -16.30
CA GLY A 340 31.42 0.11 -15.70
C GLY A 340 31.46 0.19 -14.17
N TYR A 341 30.32 -0.02 -13.49
CA TYR A 341 30.21 0.09 -12.02
C TYR A 341 30.28 -1.23 -11.25
#